data_AF-A0A9Q4AQD8-F1
#
_entry.id   AF-A0A9Q4AQD8-F1
#
_cell.length_a   1.000
_cell.length_b   1.000
_cell.length_c   1.000
_cell.angle_alpha   90.00
_cell.angle_beta   90.00
_cell.angle_gamma   90.00
#
_symmetry.space_group_name_H-M   'P 1'
#
loop_
_entity.id
_entity.type
_entity.pdbx_description
1 polymer ?
#
loop_
_entity_poly.entity_id
_entity_poly.type
_entity_poly.pdbx_seq_one_letter_code
_entity_poly.pdbx_strand_id
1 'polypeptide(L)'
;MHPPDRPPVGTQLHRIGWETPEGLDEAMIRAVVDEFYARARRDDVIGPVFNRVIPDPEWPAHLDKITDFWSSMLLGTGRYSGRPMPKHMGIPELADAHFIRWLRLFRETVEETCPPDVAALFIERSERIGNSFRMNISMRRGEDITRLSPLPREESPSWKPPA
;
A
#
# COMPACT_ATOMS: atom_id res chain seq x y z
N MET A 1 7.85 15.15 -23.78
CA MET A 1 8.48 14.02 -23.06
C MET A 1 7.52 12.84 -23.20
N HIS A 2 7.84 11.86 -24.04
CA HIS A 2 6.99 10.66 -24.20
C HIS A 2 7.07 9.83 -22.90
N PRO A 3 5.96 9.25 -22.42
CA PRO A 3 6.04 8.23 -21.38
C PRO A 3 6.86 7.05 -21.92
N PRO A 4 7.64 6.35 -21.06
CA PRO A 4 8.36 5.16 -21.49
C PRO A 4 7.38 4.09 -21.97
N ASP A 5 7.76 3.36 -23.03
CA ASP A 5 6.98 2.24 -23.56
C ASP A 5 6.75 1.17 -22.49
N ARG A 6 5.57 0.54 -22.55
CA ARG A 6 5.17 -0.52 -21.62
C ARG A 6 6.13 -1.70 -21.78
N PRO A 7 6.80 -2.17 -20.70
CA PRO A 7 7.56 -3.41 -20.78
C PRO A 7 6.60 -4.58 -21.10
N PRO A 8 7.04 -5.59 -21.87
CA PRO A 8 6.25 -6.78 -22.14
C PRO A 8 5.74 -7.44 -20.86
N VAL A 9 4.55 -8.01 -20.92
CA VAL A 9 4.01 -8.89 -19.87
C VAL A 9 5.04 -10.01 -19.61
N GLY A 10 5.47 -10.16 -18.35
CA GLY A 10 6.48 -11.14 -17.93
C GLY A 10 7.92 -10.62 -17.83
N THR A 11 8.17 -9.31 -17.97
CA THR A 11 9.52 -8.75 -17.86
C THR A 11 9.94 -8.59 -16.39
N GLN A 12 10.88 -9.43 -15.96
CA GLN A 12 11.58 -9.28 -14.66
C GLN A 12 12.69 -8.23 -14.81
N LEU A 13 12.53 -7.07 -14.18
CA LEU A 13 13.56 -6.03 -14.16
C LEU A 13 14.38 -6.16 -12.88
N HIS A 14 15.60 -6.67 -13.01
CA HIS A 14 16.55 -6.73 -11.90
C HIS A 14 17.09 -5.32 -11.59
N ARG A 15 16.81 -4.81 -10.38
CA ARG A 15 17.51 -3.65 -9.82
C ARG A 15 18.57 -4.11 -8.84
N ILE A 16 19.73 -3.43 -8.86
CA ILE A 16 20.82 -3.64 -7.92
C ILE A 16 20.31 -3.38 -6.50
N GLY A 17 20.31 -4.41 -5.65
CA GLY A 17 20.05 -4.28 -4.21
C GLY A 17 19.11 -5.33 -3.58
N TRP A 18 18.32 -6.07 -4.37
CA TRP A 18 17.54 -7.23 -3.89
C TRP A 18 17.03 -8.08 -5.05
N GLU A 19 16.79 -9.36 -4.79
CA GLU A 19 16.19 -10.30 -5.73
C GLU A 19 14.66 -10.11 -5.76
N THR A 20 14.07 -10.02 -6.96
CA THR A 20 12.61 -10.03 -7.12
C THR A 20 12.15 -11.47 -6.98
N PRO A 21 11.29 -11.81 -6.00
CA PRO A 21 10.84 -13.18 -5.80
C PRO A 21 10.18 -13.75 -7.05
N GLU A 22 10.31 -15.06 -7.24
CA GLU A 22 9.69 -15.76 -8.36
C GLU A 22 8.15 -15.64 -8.28
N GLY A 23 7.50 -15.37 -9.40
CA GLY A 23 6.04 -15.20 -9.46
C GLY A 23 5.52 -13.79 -9.13
N LEU A 24 6.36 -12.84 -8.72
CA LEU A 24 5.95 -11.44 -8.64
C LEU A 24 5.91 -10.81 -10.04
N ASP A 25 4.70 -10.47 -10.51
CA ASP A 25 4.49 -9.79 -11.79
C ASP A 25 3.41 -8.69 -11.70
N GLU A 26 3.11 -8.07 -12.84
CA GLU A 26 2.11 -7.00 -12.95
C GLU A 26 0.69 -7.47 -12.63
N ALA A 27 0.35 -8.71 -12.96
CA ALA A 27 -0.97 -9.26 -12.70
C ALA A 27 -1.15 -9.49 -11.19
N MET A 28 -0.12 -9.96 -10.51
CA MET A 28 -0.13 -10.15 -9.06
C MET A 28 -0.21 -8.82 -8.31
N ILE A 29 0.55 -7.80 -8.74
CA ILE A 29 0.45 -6.45 -8.17
C ILE A 29 -0.97 -5.92 -8.33
N ARG A 30 -1.56 -6.06 -9.52
CA ARG A 30 -2.92 -5.63 -9.79
C ARG A 30 -3.93 -6.36 -8.90
N ALA A 31 -3.80 -7.68 -8.76
CA ALA A 31 -4.68 -8.48 -7.91
C ALA A 31 -4.63 -8.04 -6.44
N VAL A 32 -3.43 -7.83 -5.90
CA VAL A 32 -3.24 -7.29 -4.53
C VAL A 32 -3.90 -5.94 -4.38
N VAL A 33 -3.70 -5.02 -5.33
CA VAL A 33 -4.28 -3.66 -5.27
C VAL A 33 -5.80 -3.71 -5.32
N ASP A 34 -6.38 -4.48 -6.24
CA ASP A 34 -7.84 -4.61 -6.37
C ASP A 34 -8.45 -5.20 -5.10
N GLU A 35 -7.92 -6.31 -4.59
CA GLU A 35 -8.43 -6.98 -3.40
C GLU A 35 -8.28 -6.10 -2.16
N PHE A 36 -7.12 -5.46 -1.99
CA PHE A 36 -6.88 -4.57 -0.87
C PHE A 36 -7.88 -3.41 -0.83
N TYR A 37 -8.13 -2.74 -1.97
CA TYR A 37 -9.06 -1.63 -2.01
C TYR A 37 -10.53 -2.06 -1.96
N ALA A 38 -10.85 -3.28 -2.40
CA ALA A 38 -12.17 -3.86 -2.16
C ALA A 38 -12.43 -4.00 -0.64
N ARG A 39 -11.45 -4.45 0.14
CA ARG A 39 -11.55 -4.51 1.61
C ARG A 39 -11.54 -3.12 2.24
N ALA A 40 -10.57 -2.28 1.89
CA ALA A 40 -10.37 -0.97 2.50
C ALA A 40 -11.58 -0.04 2.35
N ARG A 41 -12.30 -0.09 1.22
CA ARG A 41 -13.51 0.72 0.99
C ARG A 41 -14.68 0.36 1.91
N ARG A 42 -14.71 -0.88 2.40
CA ARG A 42 -15.78 -1.42 3.26
C ARG A 42 -15.39 -1.43 4.74
N ASP A 43 -14.14 -1.08 5.06
CA ASP A 43 -13.65 -1.08 6.42
C ASP A 43 -14.18 0.12 7.22
N ASP A 44 -14.61 -0.11 8.46
CA ASP A 44 -15.24 0.92 9.29
C ASP A 44 -14.29 2.05 9.72
N VAL A 45 -12.97 1.81 9.74
CA VAL A 45 -11.98 2.81 10.17
C VAL A 45 -11.43 3.57 8.97
N ILE A 46 -10.94 2.88 7.94
CA ILE A 46 -10.27 3.54 6.81
C ILE A 46 -11.20 3.79 5.61
N GLY A 47 -12.31 3.06 5.50
CA GLY A 47 -13.30 3.23 4.43
C GLY A 47 -13.90 4.63 4.38
N PRO A 48 -14.33 5.24 5.52
CA PRO A 48 -14.83 6.61 5.52
C PRO A 48 -13.83 7.63 4.96
N VAL A 49 -12.54 7.48 5.25
CA VAL A 49 -11.49 8.37 4.72
C VAL A 49 -11.37 8.21 3.21
N PHE A 50 -11.26 6.98 2.71
CA PHE A 50 -11.13 6.72 1.29
C PHE A 50 -12.34 7.18 0.48
N ASN A 51 -13.56 6.81 0.92
CA ASN A 51 -14.80 7.14 0.22
C ASN A 51 -15.09 8.66 0.24
N ARG A 52 -14.53 9.40 1.20
CA ARG A 52 -14.59 10.88 1.23
C ARG A 52 -13.55 11.53 0.32
N VAL A 53 -12.33 10.97 0.25
CA VAL A 53 -11.20 11.56 -0.48
C VAL A 53 -11.21 11.18 -1.97
N ILE A 54 -11.76 10.02 -2.33
CA ILE A 54 -11.80 9.49 -3.70
C ILE A 54 -13.27 9.35 -4.11
N PRO A 55 -13.78 10.23 -5.01
CA PRO A 55 -15.12 10.10 -5.55
C PRO A 55 -15.33 8.80 -6.33
N ASP A 56 -16.56 8.29 -6.35
CA ASP A 56 -16.86 6.99 -6.98
C ASP A 56 -16.36 6.84 -8.44
N PRO A 57 -16.50 7.85 -9.31
CA PRO A 57 -16.00 7.78 -10.69
C PRO A 57 -14.46 7.73 -10.81
N GLU A 58 -13.73 8.12 -9.77
CA GLU A 58 -12.26 8.21 -9.79
C GLU A 58 -11.57 6.92 -9.33
N TRP A 59 -12.31 5.94 -8.80
CA TRP A 59 -11.72 4.68 -8.33
C TRP A 59 -10.89 3.93 -9.38
N PRO A 60 -11.35 3.75 -10.64
CA PRO A 60 -10.52 3.06 -11.63
C PRO A 60 -9.15 3.72 -11.82
N ALA A 61 -9.12 5.05 -11.95
CA ALA A 61 -7.89 5.80 -12.10
C ALA A 61 -6.99 5.75 -10.85
N HIS A 62 -7.59 5.71 -9.65
CA HIS A 62 -6.85 5.53 -8.41
C HIS A 62 -6.20 4.15 -8.33
N LEU A 63 -6.93 3.07 -8.67
CA LEU A 63 -6.39 1.70 -8.67
C LEU A 63 -5.23 1.56 -9.67
N ASP A 64 -5.37 2.12 -10.87
CA ASP A 64 -4.28 2.12 -11.87
C ASP A 64 -3.04 2.84 -11.34
N LYS A 65 -3.22 3.99 -10.69
CA LYS A 65 -2.12 4.77 -10.10
C LYS A 65 -1.40 4.03 -8.97
N ILE A 66 -2.13 3.31 -8.11
CA ILE A 66 -1.52 2.55 -7.02
C ILE A 66 -0.88 1.25 -7.54
N THR A 67 -1.41 0.67 -8.62
CA THR A 67 -0.75 -0.41 -9.36
C THR A 67 0.60 0.07 -9.92
N ASP A 68 0.65 1.24 -10.56
CA ASP A 68 1.90 1.84 -11.04
C ASP A 68 2.90 2.12 -9.91
N PHE A 69 2.41 2.57 -8.74
CA PHE A 69 3.24 2.80 -7.55
C PHE A 69 3.96 1.53 -7.11
N TRP A 70 3.22 0.43 -6.92
CA TRP A 70 3.79 -0.84 -6.50
C TRP A 70 4.65 -1.47 -7.59
N SER A 71 4.25 -1.40 -8.85
CA SER A 71 5.07 -1.84 -9.99
C SER A 71 6.42 -1.10 -10.03
N SER A 72 6.41 0.22 -9.85
CA SER A 72 7.66 1.00 -9.84
C SER A 72 8.56 0.66 -8.65
N MET A 73 7.95 0.31 -7.52
CA MET A 73 8.66 0.02 -6.29
C MET A 73 9.25 -1.39 -6.27
N LEU A 74 8.46 -2.38 -6.67
CA LEU A 74 8.81 -3.80 -6.52
C LEU A 74 9.44 -4.37 -7.79
N LEU A 75 8.98 -3.94 -8.96
CA LEU A 75 9.48 -4.35 -10.26
C LEU A 75 10.38 -3.28 -10.91
N GLY A 76 10.57 -2.11 -10.29
CA GLY A 76 11.49 -1.10 -10.83
C GLY A 76 11.06 -0.48 -12.16
N THR A 77 9.79 -0.60 -12.56
CA THR A 77 9.31 -0.16 -13.89
C THR A 77 9.38 1.35 -14.12
N GLY A 78 9.39 2.15 -13.05
CA GLY A 78 9.46 3.61 -13.12
C GLY A 78 8.18 4.29 -13.65
N ARG A 79 7.05 3.58 -13.75
CA ARG A 79 5.77 4.12 -14.24
C ARG A 79 5.14 5.17 -13.31
N TYR A 80 5.43 5.10 -12.02
CA TYR A 80 4.92 6.03 -11.03
C TYR A 80 5.82 7.25 -10.85
N SER A 81 5.31 8.41 -11.25
CA SER A 81 5.96 9.72 -11.09
C SER A 81 5.31 10.60 -10.01
N GLY A 82 4.37 10.04 -9.24
CA GLY A 82 3.60 10.78 -8.25
C GLY A 82 4.37 11.11 -6.97
N ARG A 83 3.84 12.05 -6.20
CA ARG A 83 4.33 12.41 -4.86
C ARG A 83 3.26 12.04 -3.84
N PRO A 84 3.36 10.89 -3.16
CA PRO A 84 2.29 10.41 -2.28
C PRO A 84 2.18 11.23 -1.00
N MET A 85 3.31 11.65 -0.41
CA MET A 85 3.32 12.33 0.90
C MET A 85 2.46 13.60 0.97
N PRO A 86 2.53 14.57 0.02
CA PRO A 86 1.67 15.76 0.07
C PRO A 86 0.17 15.45 0.09
N LYS A 87 -0.27 14.35 -0.54
CA LYS A 87 -1.67 13.94 -0.54
C LYS A 87 -2.11 13.44 0.84
N HIS A 88 -1.27 12.65 1.50
CA HIS A 88 -1.56 12.13 2.85
C HIS A 88 -1.50 13.24 3.91
N MET A 89 -0.60 14.21 3.76
CA MET A 89 -0.54 15.40 4.62
C MET A 89 -1.80 16.27 4.53
N GLY A 90 -2.52 16.24 3.40
CA GLY A 90 -3.77 16.96 3.22
C GLY A 90 -4.98 16.33 3.90
N ILE A 91 -4.83 15.18 4.56
CA ILE A 91 -5.91 14.47 5.26
C ILE A 91 -5.79 14.78 6.77
N PRO A 92 -6.61 15.68 7.32
CA PRO A 92 -6.46 16.14 8.71
C PRO A 92 -6.72 15.04 9.75
N GLU A 93 -7.64 14.11 9.48
CA GLU A 93 -7.99 13.05 10.43
C GLU A 93 -7.01 11.87 10.45
N LEU A 94 -6.04 11.83 9.54
CA LEU A 94 -5.11 10.71 9.44
C LEU A 94 -4.25 10.60 10.72
N ALA A 95 -4.24 9.41 11.32
CA ALA A 95 -3.66 9.13 12.65
C ALA A 95 -3.25 7.65 12.76
N ASP A 96 -2.56 7.28 13.83
CA ASP A 96 -2.01 5.94 14.06
C ASP A 96 -3.03 4.82 13.82
N ALA A 97 -4.25 4.95 14.33
CA ALA A 97 -5.32 3.98 14.14
C ALA A 97 -5.59 3.66 12.66
N HIS A 98 -5.55 4.67 11.79
CA HIS A 98 -5.75 4.49 10.35
C HIS A 98 -4.58 3.75 9.70
N PHE A 99 -3.34 4.09 10.07
CA PHE A 99 -2.16 3.40 9.54
C PHE A 99 -2.08 1.96 10.01
N ILE A 100 -2.37 1.71 11.29
CA ILE A 100 -2.41 0.37 11.88
C ILE A 100 -3.43 -0.49 11.13
N ARG A 101 -4.66 0.02 10.96
CA ARG A 101 -5.72 -0.70 10.25
C ARG A 101 -5.39 -0.95 8.79
N TRP A 102 -4.85 0.06 8.10
CA TRP A 102 -4.39 -0.07 6.71
C TRP A 102 -3.33 -1.16 6.58
N LEU A 103 -2.32 -1.17 7.47
CA LEU A 103 -1.24 -2.16 7.44
C LEU A 103 -1.73 -3.58 7.78
N ARG A 104 -2.72 -3.73 8.67
CA ARG A 104 -3.34 -5.03 8.94
C ARG A 104 -4.07 -5.55 7.71
N LEU A 105 -4.98 -4.77 7.13
CA LEU A 105 -5.74 -5.18 5.94
C LEU A 105 -4.82 -5.48 4.75
N PHE A 106 -3.77 -4.69 4.57
CA PHE A 106 -2.80 -4.92 3.50
C PHE A 106 -2.04 -6.23 3.71
N ARG A 107 -1.60 -6.52 4.94
CA ARG A 107 -0.97 -7.79 5.31
C ARG A 107 -1.87 -8.98 5.01
N GLU A 108 -3.11 -8.96 5.50
CA GLU A 108 -4.10 -10.02 5.26
C GLU A 108 -4.30 -10.25 3.76
N THR A 109 -4.42 -9.16 2.99
CA THR A 109 -4.58 -9.25 1.54
C THR A 109 -3.41 -9.96 0.87
N VAL A 110 -2.17 -9.58 1.19
CA VAL A 110 -1.00 -10.17 0.52
C VAL A 110 -0.69 -11.58 1.00
N GLU A 111 -0.97 -11.91 2.25
CA GLU A 111 -0.84 -13.28 2.77
C GLU A 111 -1.85 -14.25 2.13
N GLU A 112 -3.04 -13.75 1.75
CA GLU A 112 -4.06 -14.55 1.05
C GLU A 112 -3.87 -14.61 -0.47
N THR A 113 -3.29 -13.55 -1.08
CA THR A 113 -3.21 -13.41 -2.54
C THR A 113 -1.87 -13.91 -3.12
N CYS A 114 -0.79 -13.87 -2.33
CA CYS A 114 0.56 -14.06 -2.82
C CYS A 114 1.25 -15.30 -2.21
N PRO A 115 2.25 -15.86 -2.90
CA PRO A 115 3.21 -16.77 -2.28
C PRO A 115 3.92 -16.12 -1.06
N PRO A 116 4.36 -16.91 -0.07
CA PRO A 116 4.88 -16.37 1.20
C PRO A 116 6.06 -15.38 1.07
N ASP A 117 6.96 -15.60 0.12
CA ASP A 117 8.12 -14.74 -0.15
C ASP A 117 7.70 -13.40 -0.79
N VAL A 118 6.76 -13.43 -1.74
CA VAL A 118 6.15 -12.23 -2.33
C VAL A 118 5.37 -11.45 -1.27
N ALA A 119 4.56 -12.13 -0.45
CA ALA A 119 3.81 -11.51 0.64
C ALA A 119 4.74 -10.82 1.64
N ALA A 120 5.82 -11.50 2.05
CA ALA A 120 6.82 -10.94 2.96
C ALA A 120 7.46 -9.66 2.41
N LEU A 121 7.76 -9.61 1.09
CA LEU A 121 8.29 -8.41 0.44
C LEU A 121 7.28 -7.25 0.50
N PHE A 122 6.01 -7.48 0.15
CA PHE A 122 4.97 -6.45 0.25
C PHE A 122 4.80 -5.92 1.68
N ILE A 123 4.78 -6.81 2.67
CA ILE A 123 4.65 -6.47 4.09
C ILE A 123 5.82 -5.59 4.52
N GLU A 124 7.05 -6.01 4.27
CA GLU A 124 8.26 -5.27 4.64
C GLU A 124 8.23 -3.84 4.07
N ARG A 125 7.88 -3.70 2.78
CA ARG A 125 7.86 -2.39 2.11
C ARG A 125 6.71 -1.52 2.59
N SER A 126 5.53 -2.09 2.75
CA SER A 126 4.36 -1.35 3.24
C SER A 126 4.57 -0.84 4.66
N GLU A 127 5.13 -1.64 5.57
CA GLU A 127 5.41 -1.23 6.96
C GLU A 127 6.43 -0.09 7.02
N ARG A 128 7.49 -0.13 6.19
CA ARG A 128 8.46 0.97 6.09
C ARG A 128 7.81 2.27 5.60
N ILE A 129 6.96 2.19 4.57
CA ILE A 129 6.25 3.36 4.01
C ILE A 129 5.27 3.93 5.05
N GLY A 130 4.46 3.07 5.67
CA GLY A 130 3.47 3.47 6.67
C GLY A 130 4.10 4.20 7.85
N ASN A 131 5.19 3.64 8.40
CA ASN A 131 5.94 4.29 9.48
C ASN A 131 6.54 5.63 9.03
N SER A 132 7.11 5.71 7.83
CA SER A 132 7.65 6.94 7.28
C SER A 132 6.57 8.02 7.09
N PHE A 133 5.41 7.66 6.54
CA PHE A 133 4.30 8.58 6.34
C PHE A 133 3.78 9.13 7.65
N ARG A 134 3.52 8.25 8.62
CA ARG A 134 3.11 8.66 9.96
C ARG A 134 4.10 9.64 10.58
N MET A 135 5.39 9.29 10.61
CA MET A 135 6.43 10.15 11.20
C MET A 135 6.50 11.53 10.51
N ASN A 136 6.48 11.57 9.18
CA ASN A 136 6.55 12.83 8.43
C ASN A 136 5.30 13.72 8.64
N ILE A 137 4.12 13.10 8.79
CA ILE A 137 2.89 13.83 9.10
C ILE A 137 2.94 14.41 10.51
N SER A 138 3.33 13.61 11.51
CA SER A 138 3.51 14.06 12.89
C SER A 138 4.52 15.21 13.00
N MET A 139 5.67 15.09 12.33
CA MET A 139 6.67 16.17 12.25
C MET A 139 6.07 17.47 11.71
N ARG A 140 5.30 17.40 10.62
CA ARG A 140 4.69 18.59 10.01
C ARG A 140 3.61 19.22 10.88
N ARG A 141 2.94 18.42 11.70
CA ARG A 141 1.95 18.89 12.68
C ARG A 141 2.58 19.44 13.95
N GLY A 142 3.90 19.34 14.11
CA GLY A 142 4.61 19.79 15.31
C GLY A 142 4.43 18.87 16.52
N GLU A 143 4.07 17.60 16.28
CA GLU A 143 3.92 16.59 17.33
C GLU A 143 5.30 16.12 17.83
N ASP A 144 5.38 15.74 19.11
CA ASP A 144 6.62 15.19 19.69
C ASP A 144 6.88 13.78 19.15
N ILE A 145 7.83 13.69 18.23
CA ILE A 145 8.25 12.43 17.60
C ILE A 145 9.30 11.66 18.40
N THR A 146 9.84 12.22 19.49
CA THR A 146 10.95 11.59 20.24
C THR A 146 10.53 10.27 20.90
N ARG A 147 9.22 10.08 21.10
CA ARG A 147 8.62 8.87 21.66
C ARG A 147 7.88 8.02 20.63
N LEU A 148 8.02 8.34 19.34
CA LEU A 148 7.31 7.65 18.27
C LEU A 148 7.99 6.30 17.97
N SER A 149 7.49 5.23 18.58
CA SER A 149 7.91 3.84 18.28
C SER A 149 7.24 3.32 17.01
N PRO A 150 7.79 2.31 16.31
CA PRO A 150 7.14 1.71 15.15
C PRO A 150 5.69 1.31 15.44
N LEU A 151 4.83 1.42 14.42
CA LEU A 151 3.42 1.03 14.54
C LEU A 151 3.30 -0.43 14.98
N PRO A 152 2.50 -0.73 16.02
CA PRO A 152 2.23 -2.10 16.41
C PRO A 152 1.43 -2.80 15.31
N ARG A 153 1.59 -4.12 15.20
CA ARG A 153 0.71 -4.95 14.36
C ARG A 153 -0.60 -5.16 15.11
N GLU A 154 -1.71 -4.77 14.50
CA GLU A 154 -3.05 -5.16 14.98
C GLU A 154 -3.24 -6.64 14.66
N GLU A 155 -3.61 -7.42 15.67
CA GLU A 155 -3.94 -8.83 15.48
C GLU A 155 -5.29 -8.94 14.78
N SER A 156 -5.35 -9.80 13.77
CA SER A 156 -6.63 -10.18 13.15
C SER A 156 -7.48 -10.89 14.22
N PRO A 157 -8.75 -10.51 14.42
CA PRO A 157 -9.63 -11.34 15.23
C PRO A 157 -9.62 -12.74 14.63
N SER A 158 -9.38 -13.76 15.45
CA SER A 158 -9.53 -15.16 15.03
C SER A 158 -10.97 -15.38 14.59
N TRP A 159 -11.26 -15.24 13.30
CA TRP A 159 -12.57 -15.53 12.75
C TRP A 159 -12.85 -17.02 12.98
N LYS A 160 -13.86 -17.31 13.81
CA LYS A 160 -14.48 -18.63 13.86
C LYS A 160 -15.74 -18.56 12.99
N PRO A 161 -15.86 -19.35 11.92
CA PRO A 161 -17.13 -19.43 11.21
C PRO A 161 -18.22 -19.95 12.18
N PRO A 162 -19.48 -19.50 12.04
CA PRO A 162 -20.58 -20.07 12.79
C PRO A 162 -20.72 -21.57 12.47
N ALA A 163 -21.05 -22.35 13.50
CA ALA A 163 -21.22 -23.81 13.45
C ALA A 163 -22.39 -24.25 12.56
#